data_AF-A0A1S1LXZ6-F1
#
_entry.id   AF-A0A1S1LXZ6-F1
#
_cell.length_a   1.000
_cell.length_b   1.000
_cell.length_c   1.000
_cell.angle_alpha   90.00
_cell.angle_beta   90.00
_cell.angle_gamma   90.00
#
_symmetry.space_group_name_H-M   'P 1'
#
loop_
_entity.id
_entity.type
_entity.pdbx_description
1 polymer ?
#
loop_
_entity_poly.entity_id
_entity_poly.type
_entity_poly.pdbx_seq_one_letter_code
_entity_poly.pdbx_strand_id
1 'polypeptide(L)' 'MRDAYLATHPLCEHPGCPRLADDVDHVTPLAEGGAKYDPRNFMSLCDDHHKAKTNADALRGKTRAR' A
#
# COMPACT_ATOMS: atom_id res chain seq x y z
N MET A 1 -9.93 7.73 8.46
CA MET A 1 -8.60 8.19 7.97
C MET A 1 -8.29 7.57 6.61
N ARG A 2 -8.40 6.25 6.46
CA ARG A 2 -8.27 5.55 5.17
C ARG A 2 -9.37 5.93 4.16
N ASP A 3 -10.63 5.94 4.57
CA ASP A 3 -11.74 6.40 3.71
C ASP A 3 -11.59 7.83 3.22
N ALA A 4 -11.10 8.74 4.07
CA ALA A 4 -10.85 10.13 3.69
C ALA A 4 -9.72 10.23 2.65
N TYR A 5 -8.70 9.38 2.77
CA TYR A 5 -7.60 9.30 1.81
C TYR A 5 -8.04 8.70 0.48
N LEU A 6 -8.86 7.65 0.52
CA LEU A 6 -9.45 7.04 -0.68
C LEU A 6 -10.39 8.02 -1.40
N ALA A 7 -11.10 8.88 -0.67
CA ALA A 7 -11.95 9.92 -1.24
C ALA A 7 -11.13 11.01 -1.97
N THR A 8 -9.91 11.32 -1.51
CA THR A 8 -9.02 12.27 -2.20
C THR A 8 -8.19 11.61 -3.30
N HIS A 9 -7.89 10.31 -3.16
CA HIS A 9 -7.14 9.50 -4.11
C HIS A 9 -7.94 8.24 -4.49
N PRO A 10 -8.98 8.39 -5.33
CA PRO A 10 -9.83 7.26 -5.74
C PRO A 10 -9.17 6.39 -6.82
N LEU A 11 -8.02 6.80 -7.35
CA LEU A 11 -7.26 6.07 -8.35
C LEU A 11 -6.05 5.39 -7.72
N CYS A 12 -5.65 4.28 -8.35
CA CYS A 12 -4.45 3.55 -8.00
C CYS A 12 -3.21 4.43 -8.23
N GLU A 13 -2.42 4.66 -7.19
CA GLU A 13 -1.21 5.50 -7.25
C GLU A 13 -0.01 4.76 -7.85
N HIS A 14 -0.21 3.53 -8.32
CA HIS A 14 0.82 2.77 -9.02
C HIS A 14 1.13 3.41 -10.38
N PRO A 15 2.42 3.63 -10.72
CA PRO A 15 2.81 4.27 -11.97
C PRO A 15 2.27 3.48 -13.17
N GLY A 16 1.48 4.14 -14.01
CA GLY A 16 0.90 3.53 -15.22
C GLY A 16 -0.42 2.78 -14.98
N CYS A 17 -1.03 2.85 -13.80
CA CYS A 17 -2.32 2.22 -13.52
C CYS A 17 -3.46 3.26 -13.42
N PRO A 18 -4.35 3.37 -14.43
CA PRO A 18 -5.51 4.25 -14.35
C PRO A 18 -6.74 3.59 -13.66
N ARG A 19 -6.54 2.48 -12.92
CA ARG A 19 -7.65 1.78 -12.23
C ARG A 19 -8.07 2.54 -10.97
N LEU A 20 -9.33 2.33 -10.56
CA LEU A 20 -9.80 2.77 -9.26
C LEU A 20 -9.05 2.01 -8.16
N ALA A 21 -8.78 2.70 -7.06
CA ALA A 21 -8.29 2.07 -5.86
C ALA A 21 -9.45 1.43 -5.09
N ASP A 22 -9.26 0.18 -4.69
CA ASP A 22 -10.22 -0.57 -3.89
C ASP A 22 -9.87 -0.48 -2.40
N ASP A 23 -8.57 -0.39 -2.11
CA ASP A 23 -8.03 -0.44 -0.76
C ASP A 23 -6.89 0.56 -0.55
N VAL A 24 -6.69 0.93 0.72
CA VAL A 24 -5.61 1.82 1.15
C VAL A 24 -4.59 1.02 1.94
N ASP A 25 -3.38 0.97 1.40
CA ASP A 25 -2.26 0.20 1.96
C ASP A 25 -1.14 1.10 2.47
N HIS A 26 -0.22 0.55 3.25
CA HIS A 26 0.90 1.32 3.79
C HIS A 26 2.08 1.39 2.81
N VAL A 27 2.52 2.56 2.36
CA VAL A 27 3.69 2.73 1.46
C VAL A 27 4.90 1.96 1.99
N THR A 28 5.26 2.23 3.25
CA THR A 28 6.27 1.50 4.01
C THR A 28 5.57 0.48 4.91
N PRO A 29 5.89 -0.81 4.77
CA PRO A 29 5.35 -1.87 5.63
C PRO A 29 5.67 -1.64 7.11
N LEU A 30 4.75 -2.03 7.98
CA LEU A 30 4.97 -1.93 9.44
C LEU A 30 6.17 -2.76 9.90
N ALA A 31 6.44 -3.88 9.23
CA ALA A 31 7.59 -4.73 9.50
C ALA A 31 8.94 -4.02 9.25
N GLU A 32 8.95 -2.96 8.44
CA GLU A 32 10.15 -2.14 8.16
C GLU A 32 10.21 -0.86 9.00
N GLY A 33 9.29 -0.68 9.95
CA GLY A 33 9.19 0.54 10.75
C GLY A 33 8.29 1.62 10.12
N GLY A 34 7.44 1.25 9.15
CA GLY A 34 6.44 2.15 8.59
C GLY A 34 5.46 2.67 9.64
N ALA A 35 5.06 3.93 9.51
CA ALA A 35 4.12 4.55 10.44
C ALA A 35 2.71 3.99 10.26
N LYS A 36 2.13 3.40 11.32
CA LYS A 36 0.83 2.72 11.27
C LYS A 36 -0.36 3.64 11.04
N TYR A 37 -0.31 4.84 11.60
CA TYR A 37 -1.41 5.80 11.63
C TYR A 37 -1.09 7.11 10.90
N ASP A 38 0.03 7.17 10.16
CA ASP A 38 0.40 8.36 9.42
C ASP A 38 -0.23 8.33 8.02
N PRO A 39 -1.09 9.31 7.66
CA PRO A 39 -1.67 9.39 6.33
C PRO A 39 -0.63 9.60 5.22
N ARG A 40 0.57 10.09 5.53
CA ARG A 40 1.69 10.15 4.57
C ARG A 40 2.24 8.77 4.20
N ASN A 41 2.00 7.78 5.05
CA ASN A 41 2.37 6.40 4.79
C ASN A 41 1.22 5.62 4.16
N PHE A 42 0.09 6.24 3.81
CA PHE A 42 -1.01 5.58 3.10
C PHE A 42 -0.85 5.76 1.60
N MET A 43 -1.24 4.76 0.84
CA MET A 43 -1.34 4.80 -0.62
C MET A 43 -2.58 4.04 -1.09
N SER A 44 -3.26 4.61 -2.06
CA SER A 44 -4.45 4.01 -2.67
C SER A 44 -4.03 3.05 -3.78
N LEU A 45 -4.42 1.78 -3.66
CA LEU A 45 -4.08 0.72 -4.61
C LEU A 45 -5.32 -0.05 -5.06
N CYS A 46 -5.33 -0.48 -6.32
CA CYS A 46 -6.29 -1.49 -6.77
C CYS A 46 -5.91 -2.87 -6.23
N ASP A 47 -6.87 -3.79 -6.12
CA ASP A 47 -6.67 -5.15 -5.56
C ASP A 47 -5.45 -5.89 -6.16
N ASP A 48 -5.22 -5.76 -7.46
CA ASP A 48 -4.13 -6.41 -8.18
C ASP A 48 -2.74 -5.93 -7.76
N HIS A 49 -2.52 -4.62 -7.72
CA HIS A 49 -1.26 -4.03 -7.24
C HIS A 49 -1.10 -4.17 -5.74
N HIS A 50 -2.21 -4.13 -4.99
CA HIS A 50 -2.21 -4.39 -3.56
C HIS A 50 -1.67 -5.80 -3.27
N LYS A 51 -2.21 -6.83 -3.94
CA LYS A 51 -1.71 -8.21 -3.86
C LYS A 51 -0.27 -8.33 -4.29
N ALA A 52 0.13 -7.68 -5.39
CA ALA A 52 1.52 -7.70 -5.86
C ALA A 52 2.47 -7.12 -4.81
N LYS A 53 2.09 -5.99 -4.18
CA LYS A 53 2.86 -5.36 -3.11
C LYS A 53 2.91 -6.23 -1.86
N THR A 54 1.79 -6.82 -1.42
CA THR A 54 1.76 -7.75 -0.28
C THR A 54 2.68 -8.96 -0.53
N ASN A 55 2.67 -9.53 -1.73
CA ASN A 55 3.54 -10.64 -2.08
C ASN A 55 5.02 -10.24 -2.10
N ALA A 56 5.34 -9.07 -2.67
CA ALA A 56 6.69 -8.52 -2.66
C ALA A 56 7.16 -8.25 -1.22
N ASP A 57 6.29 -7.71 -0.37
CA ASP A 57 6.60 -7.46 1.03
C ASP A 57 6.81 -8.76 1.83
N ALA A 58 5.94 -9.75 1.62
CA ALA A 58 6.08 -11.07 2.20
C ALA A 58 7.39 -11.74 1.77
N LEU A 59 7.80 -11.59 0.50
CA LEU A 59 9.09 -12.10 0.02
C LEU A 59 10.25 -11.35 0.68
N ARG A 60 10.19 -10.01 0.77
CA ARG A 60 11.20 -9.18 1.43
C ARG A 60 11.35 -9.56 2.91
N GLY A 61 10.25 -9.78 3.61
CA GLY A 61 10.22 -10.25 5.00
C GLY A 61 10.81 -11.66 5.16
N LYS A 62 10.55 -12.58 4.22
CA LYS A 62 11.14 -13.94 4.22
C LYS A 62 12.65 -13.94 3.97
N THR A 63 13.15 -13.01 3.16
CA THR A 63 14.60 -12.83 2.93
C THR A 63 15.33 -12.16 4.08
N ARG A 64 14.63 -11.61 5.08
CA ARG A 64 15.29 -11.16 6.31
C ARG A 64 15.67 -12.38 7.12
N ALA A 65 16.91 -12.84 6.91
CA ALA A 65 17.59 -13.78 7.78
C ALA A 65 17.43 -13.28 9.23
N ARG A 66 16.93 -14.18 10.07
CA ARG A 66 16.64 -13.97 11.48
C ARG A 66 17.88 -13.60 12.28
#